data_AF-A0A670I646-F1
#
_entry.id   AF-A0A670I646-F1
#
_cell.length_a   1.000
_cell.length_b   1.000
_cell.length_c   1.000
_cell.angle_alpha   90.00
_cell.angle_beta   90.00
_cell.angle_gamma   90.00
#
_symmetry.space_group_name_H-M   'P 1'
#
loop_
_entity.id
_entity.type
_entity.pdbx_description
1 polymer ?
#
loop_
_entity_poly.entity_id
_entity_poly.type
_entity_poly.pdbx_seq_one_letter_code
_entity_poly.pdbx_strand_id
1 'polypeptide(L)'
;MDVSYTPGSVVADLEPDILESEVKWALESIANNKASGSDDIPAELFKILKDDAVKVLHSICQQIWKTQQWPEDWRRSVYIPIPKKGSAKECSNYRTIALISHASKVMLKILQGRLKQYVDRELPEVQAGFRRGRGTRDQIANMRWIIEKAREFQKDIYFCFIDYAKAFDCVDHSKLWQVLKEMGVPDHLICLLRNLYVGQEATVRTGYGTTDWFKIGKGVRQGCILSPCLFNLYAEFIMRKAGLDESQAGIKIAGRNINNLRYADDTTLMAESEEELKNLLMRVKEESAKYGLKLNIKKTKIMATGPITSWQIEGEEMEAVRDFIFLGSMITADGDSSHEIKRRLLLGRKAMANLDNILKSRAITLPTKVRIVKAMVFPVVMYGSESWTIKKADRRRIDAFELWCWRRLLRVPWTARRSNASILKEIRPECSLEGQIVKLRLQYFGHLMRREDSLEKTLMLGKMEGTRRRGRQRTRWLDSVLEATNMSLTKLREAVEDRSAWRALVHGVTKSRTRLND
;
A
#
# COMPACT_ATOMS: atom_id res chain seq x y z
N MET A 1 1.33 36.10 0.17
CA MET A 1 1.14 36.57 1.55
C MET A 1 -0.34 36.43 1.83
N ASP A 2 -0.73 35.57 2.75
CA ASP A 2 -2.14 35.33 3.08
C ASP A 2 -2.52 36.30 4.20
N VAL A 3 -3.31 37.33 3.86
CA VAL A 3 -3.74 38.38 4.78
C VAL A 3 -5.05 37.94 5.44
N SER A 4 -5.01 36.94 6.32
CA SER A 4 -6.12 36.67 7.27
C SER A 4 -5.80 35.60 8.33
N TYR A 5 -4.65 35.65 9.01
CA TYR A 5 -4.49 34.85 10.24
C TYR A 5 -3.62 35.56 11.27
N THR A 6 -4.25 35.91 12.39
CA THR A 6 -3.62 36.23 13.66
C THR A 6 -3.56 34.95 14.50
N PRO A 7 -2.37 34.54 15.00
CA PRO A 7 -2.27 33.45 15.95
C PRO A 7 -3.24 33.66 17.13
N GLY A 8 -4.15 32.70 17.35
CA GLY A 8 -5.17 32.78 18.39
C GLY A 8 -6.59 33.17 17.93
N SER A 9 -6.85 33.38 16.63
CA SER A 9 -8.21 33.58 16.14
C SER A 9 -9.05 32.30 16.30
N VAL A 10 -10.05 32.32 17.19
CA VAL A 10 -11.00 31.22 17.40
C VAL A 10 -12.09 31.31 16.33
N VAL A 11 -12.34 30.22 15.62
CA VAL A 11 -13.47 30.14 14.68
C VAL A 11 -14.77 30.07 15.48
N ALA A 12 -15.74 30.95 15.20
CA ALA A 12 -17.01 31.02 15.92
C ALA A 12 -18.04 29.97 15.45
N ASP A 13 -18.01 29.61 14.17
CA ASP A 13 -18.86 28.56 13.60
C ASP A 13 -18.22 27.19 13.82
N LEU A 14 -18.74 26.46 14.81
CA LEU A 14 -18.18 25.18 15.24
C LEU A 14 -18.98 24.02 14.63
N GLU A 15 -18.26 23.05 14.08
CA GLU A 15 -18.79 21.70 13.84
C GLU A 15 -19.50 21.13 15.09
N PRO A 16 -20.50 20.25 14.91
CA PRO A 16 -21.26 19.66 16.02
C PRO A 16 -20.37 19.07 17.12
N ASP A 17 -20.81 19.23 18.36
CA ASP A 17 -20.11 18.74 19.55
C ASP A 17 -19.71 17.25 19.44
N ILE A 18 -18.64 16.90 20.15
CA ILE A 18 -18.13 15.52 20.19
C ILE A 18 -19.08 14.70 21.06
N LEU A 19 -19.48 13.54 20.56
CA LEU A 19 -20.31 12.61 21.35
C LEU A 19 -19.43 11.67 22.18
N GLU A 20 -19.89 11.27 23.36
CA GLU A 20 -19.22 10.22 24.15
C GLU A 20 -19.07 8.91 23.35
N SER A 21 -20.02 8.61 22.46
CA SER A 21 -19.96 7.45 21.58
C SER A 21 -18.80 7.51 20.59
N GLU A 22 -18.41 8.70 20.11
CA GLU A 22 -17.24 8.88 19.27
C GLU A 22 -15.95 8.65 20.03
N VAL A 23 -15.89 9.11 21.29
CA VAL A 23 -14.75 8.90 22.19
C VAL A 23 -14.59 7.41 22.49
N LYS A 24 -15.70 6.73 22.81
CA LYS A 24 -15.72 5.28 23.04
C LYS A 24 -15.25 4.50 21.81
N TRP A 25 -15.81 4.81 20.64
CA TRP A 25 -15.39 4.23 19.36
C TRP A 25 -13.90 4.46 19.07
N ALA A 26 -13.42 5.69 19.29
CA ALA A 26 -12.03 6.04 19.06
C ALA A 26 -11.11 5.25 19.99
N LEU A 27 -11.42 5.19 21.28
CA LEU A 27 -10.65 4.45 22.29
C LEU A 27 -10.59 2.94 21.98
N GLU A 28 -11.72 2.33 21.63
CA GLU A 28 -11.79 0.91 21.26
C GLU A 28 -10.95 0.59 20.01
N SER A 29 -10.88 1.53 19.06
CA SER A 29 -10.15 1.38 17.81
C SER A 29 -8.62 1.45 17.94
N ILE A 30 -8.10 2.00 19.05
CA ILE A 30 -6.65 2.09 19.30
C ILE A 30 -6.12 0.67 19.58
N ALA A 31 -5.00 0.30 18.96
CA ALA A 31 -4.43 -1.03 19.15
C ALA A 31 -3.75 -1.18 20.52
N ASN A 32 -3.87 -2.37 21.12
CA ASN A 32 -3.12 -2.77 22.31
C ASN A 32 -1.65 -3.10 21.95
N ASN A 33 -0.79 -3.19 22.96
CA ASN A 33 0.63 -3.51 22.90
C ASN A 33 1.41 -2.52 22.01
N LYS A 34 1.07 -1.24 22.10
CA LYS A 34 1.75 -0.15 21.40
C LYS A 34 2.53 0.70 22.39
N ALA A 35 3.70 1.17 21.96
CA ALA A 35 4.53 2.06 22.76
C ALA A 35 3.78 3.37 23.10
N SER A 36 3.91 3.79 24.35
CA SER A 36 3.41 5.05 24.91
C SER A 36 4.14 6.27 24.33
N GLY A 37 3.53 7.44 24.51
CA GLY A 37 4.16 8.72 24.21
C GLY A 37 5.10 9.15 25.34
N SER A 38 5.33 10.45 25.47
CA SER A 38 6.12 11.03 26.56
C SER A 38 5.43 10.95 27.94
N ASP A 39 4.14 10.62 27.97
CA ASP A 39 3.35 10.47 29.20
C ASP A 39 3.48 9.09 29.84
N ASP A 40 4.08 8.13 29.13
CA ASP A 40 4.20 6.73 29.55
C ASP A 40 2.87 6.05 29.93
N ILE A 41 1.75 6.57 29.42
CA ILE A 41 0.41 6.00 29.64
C ILE A 41 0.06 5.06 28.47
N PRO A 42 -0.03 3.74 28.69
CA PRO A 42 -0.45 2.80 27.66
C PRO A 42 -1.97 2.87 27.40
N ALA A 43 -2.38 2.49 26.19
CA ALA A 43 -3.79 2.52 25.78
C ALA A 43 -4.69 1.63 26.65
N GLU A 44 -4.12 0.56 27.18
CA GLU A 44 -4.78 -0.46 27.99
C GLU A 44 -5.36 0.11 29.28
N LEU A 45 -4.70 1.09 29.91
CA LEU A 45 -5.21 1.69 31.15
C LEU A 45 -6.56 2.38 30.89
N PHE A 46 -6.64 3.18 29.81
CA PHE A 46 -7.91 3.80 29.42
C PHE A 46 -8.99 2.76 29.11
N LYS A 47 -8.63 1.66 28.46
CA LYS A 47 -9.59 0.58 28.12
C LYS A 47 -10.08 -0.20 29.34
N ILE A 48 -9.23 -0.35 30.36
CA ILE A 48 -9.59 -1.00 31.63
C ILE A 48 -10.59 -0.13 32.41
N LEU A 49 -10.38 1.19 32.41
CA LEU A 49 -11.24 2.16 33.09
C LEU A 49 -12.61 2.35 32.41
N LYS A 50 -12.78 1.88 31.15
CA LYS A 50 -14.05 1.88 30.41
C LYS A 50 -14.75 3.25 30.44
N ASP A 51 -15.98 3.32 30.95
CA ASP A 51 -16.84 4.49 30.87
C ASP A 51 -16.28 5.68 31.66
N ASP A 52 -15.51 5.45 32.73
CA ASP A 52 -14.85 6.53 33.48
C ASP A 52 -13.77 7.22 32.64
N ALA A 53 -12.97 6.44 31.90
CA ALA A 53 -12.02 7.01 30.94
C ALA A 53 -12.73 7.74 29.80
N VAL A 54 -13.86 7.22 29.31
CA VAL A 54 -14.64 7.87 28.25
C VAL A 54 -15.13 9.24 28.71
N LYS A 55 -15.69 9.36 29.91
CA LYS A 55 -16.16 10.65 30.46
C LYS A 55 -15.04 11.69 30.57
N VAL A 56 -13.89 11.30 31.12
CA VAL A 56 -12.74 12.20 31.28
C VAL A 56 -12.17 12.61 29.91
N LEU A 57 -11.96 11.64 29.01
CA LEU A 57 -11.46 11.92 27.67
C LEU A 57 -12.45 12.76 26.86
N HIS A 58 -13.75 12.54 27.02
CA HIS A 58 -14.80 13.33 26.38
C HIS A 58 -14.74 14.79 26.84
N SER A 59 -14.66 15.03 28.15
CA SER A 59 -14.51 16.38 28.70
C SER A 59 -13.29 17.11 28.11
N ILE A 60 -12.13 16.44 28.10
CA ILE A 60 -10.88 17.01 27.53
C ILE A 60 -11.03 17.26 26.03
N CYS A 61 -11.51 16.27 25.26
CA CYS A 61 -11.68 16.40 23.81
C CYS A 61 -12.67 17.52 23.47
N GLN A 62 -13.76 17.64 24.23
CA GLN A 62 -14.77 18.67 24.04
C GLN A 62 -14.25 20.06 24.37
N GLN A 63 -13.39 20.19 25.39
CA GLN A 63 -12.70 21.44 25.69
C GLN A 63 -11.75 21.83 24.56
N ILE A 64 -10.96 20.89 24.03
CA ILE A 64 -10.11 21.13 22.86
C ILE A 64 -10.96 21.54 21.66
N TRP A 65 -12.10 20.87 21.42
CA TRP A 65 -13.03 21.19 20.35
C TRP A 65 -13.52 22.63 20.43
N LYS A 66 -14.04 23.06 21.59
CA LYS A 66 -14.62 24.41 21.74
C LYS A 66 -13.56 25.51 21.76
N THR A 67 -12.45 25.29 22.45
CA THR A 67 -11.39 26.31 22.62
C THR A 67 -10.40 26.34 21.46
N GLN A 68 -10.35 25.27 20.67
CA GLN A 68 -9.36 25.03 19.62
C GLN A 68 -7.91 24.96 20.14
N GLN A 69 -7.72 24.84 21.46
CA GLN A 69 -6.41 24.79 22.11
C GLN A 69 -6.06 23.37 22.55
N TRP A 70 -4.86 22.91 22.19
CA TRP A 70 -4.36 21.59 22.57
C TRP A 70 -3.52 21.67 23.85
N PRO A 71 -3.63 20.67 24.76
CA PRO A 71 -2.69 20.51 25.84
C PRO A 71 -1.25 20.45 25.31
N GLU A 72 -0.31 21.06 26.02
CA GLU A 72 1.07 21.16 25.57
C GLU A 72 1.70 19.77 25.35
N ASP A 73 1.49 18.85 26.29
CA ASP A 73 2.01 17.48 26.20
C ASP A 73 1.45 16.70 25.00
N TRP A 74 0.26 17.06 24.50
CA TRP A 74 -0.34 16.41 23.33
C TRP A 74 0.23 16.93 22.01
N ARG A 75 0.95 18.06 22.04
CA ARG A 75 1.69 18.59 20.90
C ARG A 75 3.13 18.07 20.84
N ARG A 76 3.62 17.41 21.90
CA ARG A 76 4.95 16.81 21.95
C ARG A 76 5.00 15.42 21.31
N SER A 77 6.15 15.06 20.75
CA SER A 77 6.37 13.74 20.11
C SER A 77 7.76 13.19 20.41
N VAL A 78 7.86 11.89 20.69
CA VAL A 78 9.15 11.20 20.84
C VAL A 78 9.46 10.44 19.56
N TYR A 79 10.54 10.80 18.89
CA TYR A 79 10.98 10.19 17.65
C TYR A 79 11.90 9.02 17.93
N ILE A 80 11.49 7.84 17.44
CA ILE A 80 12.30 6.61 17.47
C ILE A 80 12.91 6.39 16.09
N PRO A 81 14.25 6.45 15.94
CA PRO A 81 14.91 6.16 14.69
C PRO A 81 14.97 4.64 14.47
N ILE A 82 14.38 4.18 13.36
CA ILE A 82 14.40 2.78 12.93
C ILE A 82 15.30 2.65 11.71
N PRO A 83 16.28 1.75 11.71
CA PRO A 83 17.18 1.57 10.57
C PRO A 83 16.41 1.05 9.35
N LYS A 84 16.63 1.70 8.21
CA LYS A 84 16.27 1.21 6.87
C LYS A 84 17.37 0.29 6.35
N LYS A 85 17.20 -0.21 5.12
CA LYS A 85 18.28 -0.90 4.39
C LYS A 85 19.41 0.09 4.09
N GLY A 86 20.66 -0.35 4.21
CA GLY A 86 21.85 0.46 3.95
C GLY A 86 22.79 0.51 5.15
N SER A 87 23.80 1.37 5.08
CA SER A 87 24.72 1.60 6.19
C SER A 87 24.02 2.38 7.30
N ALA A 88 24.06 1.86 8.53
CA ALA A 88 23.56 2.53 9.74
C ALA A 88 24.38 3.76 10.14
N LYS A 89 25.44 4.12 9.39
CA LYS A 89 26.25 5.33 9.64
C LYS A 89 25.63 6.60 9.07
N GLU A 90 24.69 6.49 8.14
CA GLU A 90 24.05 7.65 7.49
C GLU A 90 22.68 7.94 8.09
N CYS A 91 22.43 9.18 8.52
CA CYS A 91 21.14 9.59 9.09
C CYS A 91 19.96 9.41 8.10
N SER A 92 20.21 9.56 6.79
CA SER A 92 19.23 9.31 5.71
C SER A 92 18.69 7.87 5.68
N ASN A 93 19.46 6.92 6.22
CA ASN A 93 19.10 5.51 6.30
C ASN A 93 18.27 5.19 7.56
N TYR A 94 17.80 6.20 8.29
CA TYR A 94 16.83 6.01 9.37
C TYR A 94 15.44 6.48 8.96
N ARG A 95 14.43 5.82 9.51
CA ARG A 95 13.05 6.29 9.53
C ARG A 95 12.69 6.67 10.94
N THR A 96 12.24 7.91 11.15
CA THR A 96 11.74 8.35 12.46
C THR A 96 10.27 8.01 12.59
N ILE A 97 9.90 7.28 13.65
CA ILE A 97 8.49 7.07 14.04
C ILE A 97 8.18 7.98 15.22
N ALA A 98 7.09 8.75 15.11
CA ALA A 98 6.59 9.58 16.19
C ALA A 98 5.74 8.77 17.17
N LEU A 99 6.16 8.73 18.42
CA LEU A 99 5.33 8.30 19.54
C LEU A 99 4.63 9.53 20.13
N ILE A 100 3.31 9.43 20.25
CA ILE A 100 2.42 10.47 20.77
C ILE A 100 1.53 9.87 21.85
N SER A 101 1.04 10.71 22.77
CA SER A 101 0.11 10.32 23.83
C SER A 101 -1.09 9.52 23.27
N HIS A 102 -1.49 8.46 23.98
CA HIS A 102 -2.67 7.70 23.60
C HIS A 102 -3.96 8.50 23.76
N ALA A 103 -4.03 9.39 24.75
CA ALA A 103 -5.17 10.30 24.90
C ALA A 103 -5.26 11.27 23.71
N SER A 104 -4.12 11.81 23.24
CA SER A 104 -4.07 12.59 21.99
C SER A 104 -4.55 11.76 20.79
N LYS A 105 -4.15 10.48 20.67
CA LYS A 105 -4.62 9.59 19.59
C LYS A 105 -6.14 9.44 19.57
N VAL A 106 -6.83 9.49 20.71
CA VAL A 106 -8.30 9.46 20.77
C VAL A 106 -8.88 10.67 20.05
N MET A 107 -8.44 11.88 20.40
CA MET A 107 -8.88 13.11 19.72
C MET A 107 -8.53 13.10 18.22
N LEU A 108 -7.32 12.65 17.86
CA LEU A 108 -6.90 12.54 16.45
C LEU A 108 -7.75 11.52 15.68
N LYS A 109 -8.24 10.48 16.34
CA LYS A 109 -9.11 9.47 15.74
C LYS A 109 -10.53 10.02 15.50
N ILE A 110 -11.05 10.83 16.41
CA ILE A 110 -12.31 11.55 16.23
C ILE A 110 -12.18 12.52 15.05
N LEU A 111 -11.13 13.35 15.03
CA LEU A 111 -10.82 14.23 13.89
C LEU A 111 -10.70 13.46 12.57
N GLN A 112 -10.08 12.27 12.58
CA GLN A 112 -10.00 11.42 11.39
C GLN A 112 -11.41 11.00 10.92
N GLY A 113 -12.28 10.64 11.85
CA GLY A 113 -13.68 10.31 11.57
C GLY A 113 -14.42 11.48 10.91
N ARG A 114 -14.26 12.69 11.45
CA ARG A 114 -14.88 13.92 10.94
C ARG A 114 -14.33 14.35 9.57
N LEU A 115 -13.04 14.11 9.32
CA LEU A 115 -12.40 14.38 8.04
C LEU A 115 -12.72 13.34 6.96
N LYS A 116 -13.21 12.16 7.35
CA LYS A 116 -13.36 11.00 6.46
C LYS A 116 -14.24 11.28 5.25
N GLN A 117 -15.35 12.01 5.44
CA GLN A 117 -16.27 12.34 4.35
C GLN A 117 -15.60 13.17 3.25
N TYR A 118 -14.76 14.14 3.64
CA TYR A 118 -14.01 14.98 2.69
C TYR A 118 -12.94 14.14 1.97
N VAL A 119 -12.22 13.31 2.72
CA VAL A 119 -11.22 12.40 2.14
C VAL A 119 -11.86 11.43 1.15
N ASP A 120 -13.00 10.82 1.49
CA ASP A 120 -13.66 9.85 0.62
C ASP A 120 -14.28 10.52 -0.62
N ARG A 121 -14.78 11.75 -0.49
CA ARG A 121 -15.31 12.57 -1.60
C ARG A 121 -14.21 13.02 -2.55
N GLU A 122 -13.09 13.51 -2.02
CA GLU A 122 -12.05 14.13 -2.84
C GLU A 122 -11.06 13.12 -3.45
N LEU A 123 -10.84 11.94 -2.85
CA LEU A 123 -9.82 11.03 -3.36
C LEU A 123 -10.30 10.14 -4.52
N PRO A 124 -9.66 10.22 -5.70
CA PRO A 124 -10.05 9.45 -6.87
C PRO A 124 -9.59 7.99 -6.77
N GLU A 125 -10.18 7.11 -7.58
CA GLU A 125 -9.92 5.67 -7.57
C GLU A 125 -8.44 5.30 -7.79
N VAL A 126 -7.72 6.14 -8.56
CA VAL A 126 -6.30 5.95 -8.90
C VAL A 126 -5.37 6.09 -7.69
N GLN A 127 -5.80 6.77 -6.61
CA GLN A 127 -5.08 6.82 -5.34
C GLN A 127 -5.58 5.69 -4.43
N ALA A 128 -4.72 4.72 -4.15
CA ALA A 128 -5.03 3.56 -3.30
C ALA A 128 -4.36 3.59 -1.92
N GLY A 129 -3.36 4.45 -1.71
CA GLY A 129 -2.60 4.51 -0.46
C GLY A 129 -3.48 4.90 0.71
N PHE A 130 -3.41 4.14 1.80
CA PHE A 130 -4.14 4.40 3.05
C PHE A 130 -5.67 4.51 2.90
N ARG A 131 -6.26 3.90 1.87
CA ARG A 131 -7.70 3.89 1.66
C ARG A 131 -8.33 2.57 2.05
N ARG A 132 -9.52 2.64 2.65
CA ARG A 132 -10.27 1.45 3.04
C ARG A 132 -10.60 0.63 1.81
N GLY A 133 -10.33 -0.67 1.89
CA GLY A 133 -10.66 -1.61 0.83
C GLY A 133 -9.81 -1.50 -0.41
N ARG A 134 -8.78 -0.64 -0.47
CA ARG A 134 -7.80 -0.56 -1.57
C ARG A 134 -6.42 -0.91 -1.02
N GLY A 135 -5.58 -1.59 -1.79
CA GLY A 135 -4.27 -2.06 -1.32
C GLY A 135 -3.23 -2.14 -2.43
N THR A 136 -1.98 -2.45 -2.05
CA THR A 136 -0.88 -2.57 -3.02
C THR A 136 -1.16 -3.61 -4.10
N ARG A 137 -1.83 -4.72 -3.73
CA ARG A 137 -2.24 -5.77 -4.68
C ARG A 137 -3.12 -5.23 -5.81
N ASP A 138 -3.98 -4.26 -5.51
CA ASP A 138 -4.93 -3.70 -6.48
C ASP A 138 -4.14 -2.90 -7.53
N GLN A 139 -3.20 -2.06 -7.08
CA GLN A 139 -2.34 -1.28 -7.98
C GLN A 139 -1.35 -2.15 -8.77
N ILE A 140 -0.78 -3.19 -8.16
CA ILE A 140 0.07 -4.16 -8.86
C ILE A 140 -0.72 -4.86 -9.97
N ALA A 141 -1.97 -5.27 -9.69
CA ALA A 141 -2.83 -5.88 -10.68
C ALA A 141 -3.19 -4.90 -11.82
N ASN A 142 -3.54 -3.66 -11.49
CA ASN A 142 -3.82 -2.60 -12.47
C ASN A 142 -2.65 -2.40 -13.42
N MET A 143 -1.43 -2.25 -12.89
CA MET A 143 -0.21 -2.12 -13.69
C MET A 143 -0.02 -3.33 -14.63
N ARG A 144 -0.18 -4.56 -14.13
CA ARG A 144 -0.05 -5.77 -14.96
C ARG A 144 -1.12 -5.86 -16.04
N TRP A 145 -2.36 -5.49 -15.75
CA TRP A 145 -3.44 -5.51 -16.75
C TRP A 145 -3.25 -4.44 -17.83
N ILE A 146 -2.76 -3.25 -17.46
CA ILE A 146 -2.42 -2.19 -18.42
C ILE A 146 -1.35 -2.71 -19.41
N ILE A 147 -0.25 -3.27 -18.90
CA ILE A 147 0.81 -3.85 -19.75
C ILE A 147 0.29 -5.04 -20.56
N GLU A 148 -0.53 -5.91 -19.97
CA GLU A 148 -1.13 -7.06 -20.65
C GLU A 148 -1.99 -6.61 -21.85
N LYS A 149 -2.80 -5.56 -21.68
CA LYS A 149 -3.63 -5.01 -22.75
C LYS A 149 -2.82 -4.29 -23.81
N ALA A 150 -1.88 -3.43 -23.44
CA ALA A 150 -1.05 -2.73 -24.41
C ALA A 150 -0.35 -3.73 -25.34
N ARG A 151 0.18 -4.82 -24.76
CA ARG A 151 0.76 -5.92 -25.52
C ARG A 151 -0.26 -6.65 -26.41
N GLU A 152 -1.48 -6.90 -25.91
CA GLU A 152 -2.55 -7.56 -26.68
C GLU A 152 -2.95 -6.75 -27.93
N PHE A 153 -2.97 -5.42 -27.79
CA PHE A 153 -3.36 -4.47 -28.83
C PHE A 153 -2.16 -3.81 -29.55
N GLN A 154 -0.94 -4.31 -29.32
CA GLN A 154 0.30 -3.84 -29.95
C GLN A 154 0.53 -2.32 -29.81
N LYS A 155 0.16 -1.75 -28.66
CA LYS A 155 0.43 -0.36 -28.32
C LYS A 155 1.70 -0.24 -27.50
N ASP A 156 2.49 0.77 -27.81
CA ASP A 156 3.57 1.18 -26.94
C ASP A 156 3.03 2.01 -25.79
N ILE A 157 3.55 1.75 -24.60
CA ILE A 157 3.22 2.47 -23.38
C ILE A 157 4.49 2.80 -22.62
N TYR A 158 4.45 3.95 -21.96
CA TYR A 158 5.56 4.53 -21.23
C TYR A 158 5.12 4.77 -19.79
N PHE A 159 6.00 4.50 -18.85
CA PHE A 159 5.80 4.67 -17.42
C PHE A 159 6.91 5.52 -16.81
N CYS A 160 6.54 6.44 -15.93
CA CYS A 160 7.49 7.18 -15.09
C CYS A 160 7.16 6.93 -13.62
N PHE A 161 8.04 6.21 -12.92
CA PHE A 161 7.95 5.91 -11.50
C PHE A 161 8.59 7.04 -10.69
N ILE A 162 7.77 7.94 -10.16
CA ILE A 162 8.21 9.12 -9.40
C ILE A 162 8.62 8.72 -7.98
N ASP A 163 9.79 9.20 -7.56
CA ASP A 163 10.24 9.17 -6.16
C ASP A 163 10.30 10.59 -5.63
N TYR A 164 9.58 10.88 -4.55
CA TYR A 164 9.66 12.18 -3.87
C TYR A 164 10.72 12.17 -2.77
N ALA A 165 11.52 13.24 -2.70
CA ALA A 165 12.52 13.40 -1.67
C ALA A 165 11.84 13.71 -0.31
N LYS A 166 11.71 12.67 0.53
CA LYS A 166 11.13 12.75 1.89
C LYS A 166 9.72 13.37 1.90
N ALA A 167 8.82 12.85 1.06
CA ALA A 167 7.49 13.44 0.82
C ALA A 167 6.74 13.87 2.11
N PHE A 168 6.64 12.97 3.09
CA PHE A 168 5.96 13.24 4.36
C PHE A 168 6.63 14.34 5.18
N ASP A 169 7.96 14.44 5.15
CA ASP A 169 8.74 15.40 5.94
C ASP A 169 8.83 16.78 5.26
N CYS A 170 8.36 16.89 4.01
CA CYS A 170 8.46 18.08 3.18
C CYS A 170 7.14 18.83 2.99
N VAL A 171 6.02 18.31 3.51
CA VAL A 171 4.72 19.01 3.44
C VAL A 171 4.82 20.38 4.11
N ASP A 172 4.50 21.44 3.39
CA ASP A 172 4.47 22.80 3.91
C ASP A 172 3.17 23.03 4.69
N HIS A 173 3.28 23.42 5.96
CA HIS A 173 2.10 23.61 6.82
C HIS A 173 1.21 24.75 6.34
N SER A 174 1.79 25.87 5.89
CA SER A 174 1.02 27.02 5.40
C SER A 174 0.19 26.65 4.19
N LYS A 175 0.78 25.88 3.27
CA LYS A 175 0.09 25.33 2.10
C LYS A 175 -0.92 24.27 2.48
N LEU A 176 -0.62 23.41 3.45
CA LEU A 176 -1.54 22.36 3.88
C LEU A 176 -2.88 22.94 4.30
N TRP A 177 -2.90 24.04 5.06
CA TRP A 177 -4.16 24.65 5.50
C TRP A 177 -4.94 25.28 4.34
N GLN A 178 -4.25 25.90 3.38
CA GLN A 178 -4.86 26.42 2.15
C GLN A 178 -5.50 25.28 1.34
N VAL A 179 -4.76 24.18 1.17
CA VAL A 179 -5.25 23.00 0.46
C VAL A 179 -6.48 22.39 1.14
N LEU A 180 -6.47 22.22 2.45
CA LEU A 180 -7.64 21.69 3.16
C LEU A 180 -8.87 22.59 2.97
N LYS A 181 -8.68 23.91 2.98
CA LYS A 181 -9.76 24.87 2.74
C LYS A 181 -10.31 24.76 1.32
N GLU A 182 -9.44 24.71 0.30
CA GLU A 182 -9.86 24.52 -1.10
C GLU A 182 -10.52 23.15 -1.34
N MET A 183 -10.14 22.13 -0.57
CA MET A 183 -10.79 20.81 -0.56
C MET A 183 -12.12 20.77 0.19
N GLY A 184 -12.59 21.92 0.69
CA GLY A 184 -13.88 22.08 1.35
C GLY A 184 -13.93 21.53 2.77
N VAL A 185 -12.79 21.42 3.45
CA VAL A 185 -12.76 21.08 4.89
C VAL A 185 -13.18 22.31 5.70
N PRO A 186 -14.09 22.17 6.69
CA PRO A 186 -14.55 23.28 7.53
C PRO A 186 -13.41 23.98 8.28
N ASP A 187 -13.52 25.31 8.39
CA ASP A 187 -12.51 26.15 9.06
C ASP A 187 -12.29 25.71 10.52
N HIS A 188 -13.31 25.22 11.22
CA HIS A 188 -13.17 24.68 12.57
C HIS A 188 -12.18 23.50 12.64
N LEU A 189 -12.33 22.51 11.76
CA LEU A 189 -11.41 21.36 11.70
C LEU A 189 -10.01 21.78 11.28
N ILE A 190 -9.90 22.71 10.33
CA ILE A 190 -8.60 23.27 9.90
C ILE A 190 -7.91 23.96 11.07
N CYS A 191 -8.64 24.74 11.88
CA CYS A 191 -8.08 25.42 13.04
C CYS A 191 -7.56 24.43 14.09
N LEU A 192 -8.34 23.38 14.42
CA LEU A 192 -7.90 22.32 15.32
C LEU A 192 -6.60 21.66 14.84
N LEU A 193 -6.51 21.33 13.55
CA LEU A 193 -5.29 20.77 12.96
C LEU A 193 -4.14 21.77 12.98
N ARG A 194 -4.38 23.02 12.61
CA ARG A 194 -3.35 24.07 12.60
C ARG A 194 -2.76 24.27 13.99
N ASN A 195 -3.58 24.39 15.01
CA ASN A 195 -3.13 24.63 16.39
C ASN A 195 -2.38 23.44 16.98
N LEU A 196 -2.67 22.22 16.51
CA LEU A 196 -1.89 21.02 16.82
C LEU A 196 -0.46 21.10 16.25
N TYR A 197 -0.31 21.62 15.03
CA TYR A 197 0.97 21.66 14.30
C TYR A 197 1.84 22.88 14.66
N VAL A 198 1.26 24.07 14.88
CA VAL A 198 2.01 25.30 15.19
C VAL A 198 2.83 25.16 16.48
N GLY A 199 2.27 24.53 17.51
CA GLY A 199 2.94 24.33 18.80
C GLY A 199 3.70 23.01 18.91
N GLN A 200 4.04 22.36 17.79
CA GLN A 200 4.61 21.03 17.81
C GLN A 200 6.11 21.03 18.14
N GLU A 201 6.46 20.18 19.10
CA GLU A 201 7.85 19.89 19.46
C GLU A 201 8.12 18.39 19.37
N ALA A 202 9.37 18.03 19.09
CA ALA A 202 9.83 16.65 19.15
C ALA A 202 11.19 16.53 19.83
N THR A 203 11.47 15.32 20.29
CA THR A 203 12.79 14.90 20.74
C THR A 203 13.13 13.55 20.09
N VAL A 204 14.41 13.23 19.89
CA VAL A 204 14.85 11.92 19.37
C VAL A 204 15.35 11.07 20.52
N ARG A 205 14.73 9.90 20.73
CA ARG A 205 15.17 8.90 21.70
C ARG A 205 15.99 7.81 21.01
N THR A 206 17.22 7.61 21.47
CA THR A 206 18.16 6.62 20.96
C THR A 206 18.62 5.68 22.08
N GLY A 207 19.41 4.66 21.74
CA GLY A 207 20.06 3.80 22.75
C GLY A 207 21.10 4.53 23.63
N TYR A 208 21.51 5.75 23.24
CA TYR A 208 22.51 6.55 23.97
C TYR A 208 21.88 7.66 24.82
N GLY A 209 20.56 7.82 24.78
CA GLY A 209 19.85 8.89 25.47
C GLY A 209 18.82 9.60 24.58
N THR A 210 18.22 10.63 25.16
CA THR A 210 17.19 11.47 24.53
C THR A 210 17.76 12.87 24.30
N THR A 211 17.53 13.44 23.11
CA THR A 211 17.99 14.80 22.77
C THR A 211 17.15 15.87 23.46
N ASP A 212 17.57 17.13 23.35
CA ASP A 212 16.71 18.25 23.67
C ASP A 212 15.48 18.31 22.76
N TRP A 213 14.46 19.03 23.23
CA TRP A 213 13.26 19.32 22.45
C TRP A 213 13.56 20.33 21.35
N PHE A 214 13.03 20.09 20.16
CA PHE A 214 13.14 20.99 19.02
C PHE A 214 11.79 21.18 18.33
N LYS A 215 11.60 22.36 17.74
CA LYS A 215 10.36 22.71 17.02
C LYS A 215 10.29 22.05 15.65
N ILE A 216 9.09 21.69 15.22
CA ILE A 216 8.85 21.10 13.90
C ILE A 216 8.27 22.17 12.97
N GLY A 217 9.05 22.56 11.96
CA GLY A 217 8.64 23.61 11.00
C GLY A 217 7.94 23.12 9.74
N LYS A 218 7.99 21.81 9.43
CA LYS A 218 7.36 21.23 8.24
C LYS A 218 7.14 19.73 8.37
N GLY A 219 6.35 19.18 7.46
CA GLY A 219 6.04 17.77 7.34
C GLY A 219 4.85 17.32 8.19
N VAL A 220 4.29 16.17 7.84
CA VAL A 220 3.24 15.50 8.62
C VAL A 220 3.86 14.42 9.51
N ARG A 221 3.28 14.20 10.70
CA ARG A 221 3.84 13.30 11.72
C ARG A 221 3.88 11.85 11.25
N GLN A 222 5.07 11.26 11.03
CA GLN A 222 5.15 9.84 10.67
C GLN A 222 4.69 8.95 11.82
N GLY A 223 3.67 8.11 11.58
CA GLY A 223 3.07 7.24 12.60
C GLY A 223 1.83 7.83 13.29
N CYS A 224 1.50 9.10 13.03
CA CYS A 224 0.22 9.67 13.45
C CYS A 224 -0.93 9.19 12.56
N ILE A 225 -2.10 9.02 13.18
CA ILE A 225 -3.33 8.51 12.55
C ILE A 225 -3.82 9.44 11.43
N LEU A 226 -3.65 10.75 11.57
CA LEU A 226 -4.14 11.74 10.61
C LEU A 226 -3.21 11.97 9.41
N SER A 227 -1.91 11.79 9.58
CA SER A 227 -0.92 12.13 8.56
C SER A 227 -1.18 11.49 7.19
N PRO A 228 -1.61 10.22 7.08
CA PRO A 228 -2.02 9.65 5.81
C PRO A 228 -3.15 10.40 5.10
N CYS A 229 -4.19 10.81 5.84
CA CYS A 229 -5.34 11.53 5.30
C CYS A 229 -4.93 12.91 4.80
N LEU A 230 -4.15 13.64 5.62
CA LEU A 230 -3.63 14.96 5.29
C LEU A 230 -2.72 14.91 4.06
N PHE A 231 -1.80 13.95 4.02
CA PHE A 231 -0.90 13.78 2.88
C PHE A 231 -1.66 13.43 1.60
N ASN A 232 -2.64 12.53 1.67
CA ASN A 232 -3.41 12.16 0.48
C ASN A 232 -4.20 13.35 -0.09
N LEU A 233 -4.86 14.16 0.76
CA LEU A 233 -5.54 15.39 0.31
C LEU A 233 -4.56 16.38 -0.31
N TYR A 234 -3.39 16.54 0.31
CA TYR A 234 -2.31 17.40 -0.18
C TYR A 234 -1.80 16.97 -1.56
N ALA A 235 -1.46 15.69 -1.69
CA ALA A 235 -0.99 15.12 -2.94
C ALA A 235 -2.08 15.16 -4.02
N GLU A 236 -3.34 14.89 -3.67
CA GLU A 236 -4.45 14.98 -4.61
C GLU A 236 -4.63 16.37 -5.17
N PHE A 237 -4.58 17.39 -4.32
CA PHE A 237 -4.67 18.78 -4.74
C PHE A 237 -3.60 19.15 -5.76
N ILE A 238 -2.35 18.74 -5.51
CA ILE A 238 -1.23 18.97 -6.43
C ILE A 238 -1.50 18.30 -7.78
N MET A 239 -1.99 17.06 -7.79
CA MET A 239 -2.29 16.34 -9.04
C MET A 239 -3.40 17.01 -9.85
N ARG A 240 -4.42 17.57 -9.18
CA ARG A 240 -5.48 18.36 -9.84
C ARG A 240 -4.93 19.66 -10.43
N LYS A 241 -4.11 20.40 -9.68
CA LYS A 241 -3.47 21.64 -10.19
C LYS A 241 -2.50 21.35 -11.33
N ALA A 242 -1.90 20.17 -11.38
CA ALA A 242 -1.08 19.71 -12.52
C ALA A 242 -1.91 19.37 -13.77
N GLY A 243 -3.24 19.45 -13.69
CA GLY A 243 -4.16 19.23 -14.82
C GLY A 243 -4.18 17.77 -15.28
N LEU A 244 -3.97 16.80 -14.37
CA LEU A 244 -4.00 15.39 -14.74
C LEU A 244 -5.40 14.92 -15.16
N ASP A 245 -6.46 15.41 -14.51
CA ASP A 245 -7.83 14.96 -14.81
C ASP A 245 -8.33 15.48 -16.17
N GLU A 246 -7.91 16.67 -16.57
CA GLU A 246 -8.27 17.32 -17.84
C GLU A 246 -7.39 16.87 -19.01
N SER A 247 -6.27 16.21 -18.71
CA SER A 247 -5.29 15.79 -19.70
C SER A 247 -5.84 14.69 -20.61
N GLN A 248 -5.70 14.88 -21.92
CA GLN A 248 -5.97 13.82 -22.92
C GLN A 248 -4.85 12.78 -22.99
N ALA A 249 -3.64 13.15 -22.55
CA ALA A 249 -2.52 12.22 -22.42
C ALA A 249 -2.81 11.13 -21.38
N GLY A 250 -2.48 9.88 -21.72
CA GLY A 250 -2.69 8.71 -20.88
C GLY A 250 -2.96 7.46 -21.71
N ILE A 251 -3.42 6.40 -21.05
CA ILE A 251 -3.73 5.11 -21.66
C ILE A 251 -5.25 4.93 -21.66
N LYS A 252 -5.86 4.73 -22.84
CA LYS A 252 -7.31 4.58 -22.98
C LYS A 252 -7.75 3.12 -22.88
N ILE A 253 -8.52 2.79 -21.83
CA ILE A 253 -9.09 1.46 -21.62
C ILE A 253 -10.59 1.58 -21.32
N ALA A 254 -11.42 0.95 -22.15
CA ALA A 254 -12.88 0.99 -22.05
C ALA A 254 -13.44 2.42 -21.88
N GLY A 255 -12.95 3.35 -22.70
CA GLY A 255 -13.36 4.76 -22.69
C GLY A 255 -12.81 5.60 -21.54
N ARG A 256 -12.12 5.00 -20.55
CA ARG A 256 -11.46 5.76 -19.48
C ARG A 256 -10.01 6.08 -19.86
N ASN A 257 -9.58 7.32 -19.65
CA ASN A 257 -8.19 7.71 -19.77
C ASN A 257 -7.45 7.48 -18.43
N ILE A 258 -6.32 6.79 -18.47
CA ILE A 258 -5.54 6.43 -17.28
C ILE A 258 -4.13 6.97 -17.47
N ASN A 259 -3.79 8.02 -16.74
CA ASN A 259 -2.47 8.65 -16.82
C ASN A 259 -1.64 8.54 -15.53
N ASN A 260 -2.24 8.08 -14.44
CA ASN A 260 -1.53 7.85 -13.19
C ASN A 260 -2.12 6.71 -12.36
N LEU A 261 -1.24 6.05 -11.58
CA LEU A 261 -1.60 5.17 -10.47
C LEU A 261 -0.78 5.58 -9.25
N ARG A 262 -1.44 5.69 -8.10
CA ARG A 262 -0.84 6.22 -6.88
C ARG A 262 -1.06 5.31 -5.68
N TYR A 263 -0.03 5.20 -4.85
CA TYR A 263 -0.10 4.58 -3.53
C TYR A 263 0.64 5.45 -2.52
N ALA A 264 -0.09 6.37 -1.90
CA ALA A 264 0.48 7.44 -1.09
C ALA A 264 1.43 8.31 -1.93
N ASP A 265 2.71 8.37 -1.57
CA ASP A 265 3.76 9.12 -2.28
C ASP A 265 4.26 8.40 -3.54
N ASP A 266 4.21 7.06 -3.58
CA ASP A 266 4.56 6.28 -4.77
C ASP A 266 3.58 6.62 -5.90
N THR A 267 4.06 7.38 -6.90
CA THR A 267 3.26 7.84 -8.04
C THR A 267 3.86 7.31 -9.33
N THR A 268 3.05 6.64 -10.14
CA THR A 268 3.45 6.23 -11.48
C THR A 268 2.62 6.98 -12.51
N LEU A 269 3.27 7.79 -13.34
CA LEU A 269 2.66 8.39 -14.52
C LEU A 269 2.74 7.44 -15.71
N MET A 270 1.80 7.54 -16.64
CA MET A 270 1.79 6.73 -17.86
C MET A 270 1.13 7.43 -19.04
N ALA A 271 1.59 7.11 -20.24
CA ALA A 271 1.04 7.60 -21.51
C ALA A 271 1.32 6.61 -22.66
N GLU A 272 0.66 6.81 -23.79
CA GLU A 272 0.89 6.06 -25.04
C GLU A 272 2.07 6.63 -25.86
N SER A 273 2.55 7.84 -25.54
CA SER A 273 3.76 8.41 -26.14
C SER A 273 4.75 8.96 -25.11
N GLU A 274 6.02 8.96 -25.49
CA GLU A 274 7.14 9.50 -24.72
C GLU A 274 6.98 11.01 -24.45
N GLU A 275 6.55 11.77 -25.45
CA GLU A 275 6.33 13.21 -25.35
C GLU A 275 5.19 13.56 -24.36
N GLU A 276 4.07 12.85 -24.45
CA GLU A 276 2.95 13.00 -23.51
C GLU A 276 3.38 12.69 -22.06
N LEU A 277 4.14 11.63 -21.86
CA LEU A 277 4.64 11.27 -20.52
C LEU A 277 5.58 12.35 -19.97
N LYS A 278 6.47 12.89 -20.81
CA LYS A 278 7.36 13.99 -20.43
C LYS A 278 6.58 15.24 -20.05
N ASN A 279 5.55 15.59 -20.81
CA ASN A 279 4.67 16.72 -20.52
C ASN A 279 3.88 16.52 -19.22
N LEU A 280 3.39 15.31 -18.93
CA LEU A 280 2.77 14.98 -17.65
C LEU A 280 3.77 15.13 -16.48
N LEU A 281 4.98 14.60 -16.64
CA LEU A 281 6.03 14.66 -15.62
C LEU A 281 6.44 16.10 -15.30
N MET A 282 6.63 16.94 -16.31
CA MET A 282 7.01 18.35 -16.11
C MET A 282 5.93 19.13 -15.34
N ARG A 283 4.65 18.97 -15.73
CA ARG A 283 3.53 19.58 -15.00
C ARG A 283 3.48 19.15 -13.53
N VAL A 284 3.59 17.85 -13.28
CA VAL A 284 3.60 17.32 -11.90
C VAL A 284 4.81 17.83 -11.11
N LYS A 285 5.98 17.89 -11.72
CA LYS A 285 7.21 18.38 -11.09
C LYS A 285 7.09 19.86 -10.70
N GLU A 286 6.65 20.71 -11.64
CA GLU A 286 6.51 22.15 -11.43
C GLU A 286 5.47 22.45 -10.35
N GLU A 287 4.30 21.82 -10.42
CA GLU A 287 3.28 22.01 -9.40
C GLU A 287 3.73 21.47 -8.04
N SER A 288 4.30 20.27 -7.97
CA SER A 288 4.78 19.69 -6.71
C SER A 288 5.79 20.60 -6.01
N ALA A 289 6.70 21.23 -6.76
CA ALA A 289 7.70 22.14 -6.23
C ALA A 289 7.08 23.39 -5.56
N LYS A 290 5.98 23.93 -6.10
CA LYS A 290 5.22 25.06 -5.50
C LYS A 290 4.65 24.71 -4.12
N TYR A 291 4.39 23.43 -3.89
CA TYR A 291 3.87 22.86 -2.64
C TYR A 291 4.96 22.16 -1.81
N GLY A 292 6.25 22.43 -2.09
CA GLY A 292 7.37 21.92 -1.28
C GLY A 292 7.74 20.45 -1.50
N LEU A 293 7.06 19.74 -2.40
CA LEU A 293 7.39 18.36 -2.76
C LEU A 293 8.36 18.34 -3.94
N LYS A 294 9.60 17.96 -3.66
CA LYS A 294 10.65 17.84 -4.69
C LYS A 294 10.78 16.40 -5.17
N LEU A 295 10.89 16.23 -6.48
CA LEU A 295 11.17 14.94 -7.10
C LEU A 295 12.65 14.61 -6.93
N ASN A 296 12.94 13.33 -6.72
CA ASN A 296 14.28 12.78 -6.74
C ASN A 296 14.54 12.20 -8.13
N ILE A 297 15.14 12.99 -9.01
CA ILE A 297 15.33 12.61 -10.42
C ILE A 297 16.19 11.34 -10.54
N LYS A 298 17.28 11.22 -9.75
CA LYS A 298 18.12 10.02 -9.71
C LYS A 298 17.39 8.74 -9.30
N LYS A 299 16.37 8.84 -8.46
CA LYS A 299 15.56 7.67 -8.03
C LYS A 299 14.34 7.44 -8.90
N THR A 300 13.88 8.46 -9.61
CA THR A 300 12.80 8.35 -10.58
C THR A 300 13.28 7.51 -11.75
N LYS A 301 12.44 6.58 -12.22
CA LYS A 301 12.78 5.63 -13.30
C LYS A 301 11.75 5.68 -14.43
N ILE A 302 12.23 5.46 -15.65
CA ILE A 302 11.37 5.34 -16.83
C ILE A 302 11.37 3.89 -17.29
N MET A 303 10.22 3.37 -17.66
CA MET A 303 10.09 2.03 -18.26
C MET A 303 9.11 2.12 -19.42
N ALA A 304 9.40 1.46 -20.53
CA ALA A 304 8.52 1.43 -21.68
C ALA A 304 8.54 0.06 -22.36
N THR A 305 7.45 -0.24 -23.07
CA THR A 305 7.38 -1.38 -23.98
C THR A 305 8.08 -1.08 -25.31
N GLY A 306 8.04 0.19 -25.73
CA GLY A 306 8.68 0.71 -26.93
C GLY A 306 10.13 1.19 -26.70
N PRO A 307 10.77 1.76 -27.72
CA PRO A 307 12.05 2.44 -27.57
C PRO A 307 11.91 3.68 -26.68
N ILE A 308 12.96 3.99 -25.91
CA ILE A 308 13.04 5.16 -25.03
C ILE A 308 14.25 5.98 -25.46
N THR A 309 14.08 7.28 -25.66
CA THR A 309 15.21 8.20 -25.85
C THR A 309 15.78 8.65 -24.50
N SER A 310 17.03 9.13 -24.47
CA SER A 310 17.61 9.64 -23.22
C SER A 310 16.86 10.90 -22.77
N TRP A 311 16.43 10.93 -21.51
CA TRP A 311 15.75 12.08 -20.90
C TRP A 311 16.69 12.79 -19.95
N GLN A 312 16.90 14.08 -20.19
CA GLN A 312 17.55 14.96 -19.22
C GLN A 312 16.53 15.93 -18.62
N ILE A 313 16.53 16.00 -17.29
CA ILE A 313 15.75 16.97 -16.52
C ILE A 313 16.73 17.68 -15.59
N GLU A 314 16.84 19.02 -15.72
CA GLU A 314 17.77 19.83 -14.91
C GLU A 314 19.23 19.36 -14.98
N GLY A 315 19.66 18.86 -16.14
CA GLY A 315 21.02 18.32 -16.35
C GLY A 315 21.25 16.95 -15.72
N GLU A 316 20.26 16.35 -15.04
CA GLU A 316 20.30 14.96 -14.59
C GLU A 316 19.64 14.04 -15.60
N GLU A 317 20.34 12.98 -16.00
CA GLU A 317 19.79 11.93 -16.86
C GLU A 317 18.90 10.97 -16.05
N MET A 318 17.69 10.73 -16.56
CA MET A 318 16.77 9.76 -15.97
C MET A 318 17.10 8.35 -16.43
N GLU A 319 17.19 7.43 -15.47
CA GLU A 319 17.50 6.03 -15.78
C GLU A 319 16.29 5.32 -16.41
N ALA A 320 16.47 4.84 -17.64
CA ALA A 320 15.56 3.94 -18.32
C ALA A 320 15.82 2.48 -17.91
N VAL A 321 14.78 1.78 -17.48
CA VAL A 321 14.86 0.40 -16.98
C VAL A 321 13.94 -0.54 -17.75
N ARG A 322 14.29 -1.83 -17.77
CA ARG A 322 13.44 -2.90 -18.34
C ARG A 322 12.50 -3.53 -17.31
N ASP A 323 12.82 -3.38 -16.03
CA ASP A 323 12.02 -3.84 -14.91
C ASP A 323 12.14 -2.92 -13.71
N PHE A 324 11.10 -2.89 -12.87
CA PHE A 324 11.02 -2.03 -11.69
C PHE A 324 10.31 -2.73 -10.54
N ILE A 325 10.74 -2.48 -9.30
CA ILE A 325 10.08 -3.00 -8.09
C ILE A 325 8.94 -2.05 -7.68
N PHE A 326 7.78 -2.23 -8.30
CA PHE A 326 6.58 -1.45 -8.00
C PHE A 326 5.82 -2.05 -6.80
N LEU A 327 5.68 -1.27 -5.72
CA LEU A 327 5.00 -1.68 -4.48
C LEU A 327 5.47 -3.04 -3.95
N GLY A 328 6.77 -3.31 -4.08
CA GLY A 328 7.41 -4.55 -3.67
C GLY A 328 7.38 -5.68 -4.71
N SER A 329 6.58 -5.60 -5.78
CA SER A 329 6.53 -6.59 -6.86
C SER A 329 7.29 -6.14 -8.10
N MET A 330 8.09 -7.04 -8.68
CA MET A 330 8.78 -6.76 -9.95
C MET A 330 7.79 -6.73 -11.12
N ILE A 331 7.76 -5.60 -11.80
CA ILE A 331 7.05 -5.37 -13.07
C ILE A 331 8.09 -5.28 -14.17
N THR A 332 7.91 -6.03 -15.24
CA THR A 332 8.77 -6.00 -16.43
C THR A 332 8.04 -5.35 -17.58
N ALA A 333 8.77 -4.70 -18.49
CA ALA A 333 8.20 -4.07 -19.67
C ALA A 333 7.40 -5.05 -20.55
N ASP A 334 7.83 -6.32 -20.64
CA ASP A 334 7.13 -7.33 -21.44
C ASP A 334 5.89 -7.97 -20.76
N GLY A 335 5.63 -7.58 -19.50
CA GLY A 335 4.55 -8.06 -18.67
C GLY A 335 4.71 -9.51 -18.19
N ASP A 336 5.91 -10.10 -18.26
CA ASP A 336 6.16 -11.46 -17.82
C ASP A 336 6.26 -11.58 -16.28
N SER A 337 5.40 -12.43 -15.70
CA SER A 337 5.45 -12.70 -14.26
C SER A 337 6.60 -13.66 -13.86
N SER A 338 7.22 -14.37 -14.80
CA SER A 338 8.27 -15.35 -14.50
C SER A 338 9.45 -14.77 -13.73
N HIS A 339 9.82 -13.50 -13.97
CA HIS A 339 10.93 -12.83 -13.28
C HIS A 339 10.60 -12.56 -11.80
N GLU A 340 9.41 -12.03 -11.52
CA GLU A 340 8.93 -11.84 -10.14
C GLU A 340 8.76 -13.17 -9.42
N ILE A 341 8.24 -14.21 -10.08
CA ILE A 341 8.10 -15.55 -9.48
C ILE A 341 9.47 -16.06 -9.03
N LYS A 342 10.48 -16.02 -9.90
CA LYS A 342 11.86 -16.43 -9.53
C LYS A 342 12.38 -15.62 -8.34
N ARG A 343 12.22 -14.30 -8.38
CA ARG A 343 12.62 -13.39 -7.28
C ARG A 343 11.94 -13.77 -5.95
N ARG A 344 10.64 -14.03 -5.96
CA ARG A 344 9.87 -14.43 -4.77
C ARG A 344 10.30 -15.77 -4.21
N LEU A 345 10.59 -16.75 -5.07
CA LEU A 345 11.13 -18.03 -4.63
C LEU A 345 12.52 -17.88 -4.00
N LEU A 346 13.38 -16.99 -4.53
CA LEU A 346 14.67 -16.68 -3.90
C LEU A 346 14.51 -16.00 -2.54
N LEU A 347 13.60 -15.05 -2.41
CA LEU A 347 13.27 -14.44 -1.11
C LEU A 347 12.72 -15.46 -0.12
N GLY A 348 11.86 -16.38 -0.57
CA GLY A 348 11.36 -17.50 0.22
C GLY A 348 12.48 -18.43 0.67
N ARG A 349 13.47 -18.73 -0.18
CA ARG A 349 14.65 -19.53 0.21
C ARG A 349 15.46 -18.84 1.31
N LYS A 350 15.66 -17.52 1.19
CA LYS A 350 16.34 -16.72 2.23
C LYS A 350 15.57 -16.73 3.55
N ALA A 351 14.24 -16.56 3.50
CA ALA A 351 13.38 -16.65 4.68
C ALA A 351 13.48 -18.03 5.35
N MET A 352 13.46 -19.10 4.55
CA MET A 352 13.64 -20.47 5.05
C MET A 352 15.01 -20.68 5.71
N ALA A 353 16.08 -20.16 5.11
CA ALA A 353 17.44 -20.28 5.65
C ALA A 353 17.61 -19.54 6.99
N ASN A 354 16.97 -18.37 7.15
CA ASN A 354 16.98 -17.62 8.41
C ASN A 354 16.28 -18.36 9.57
N LEU A 355 15.48 -19.38 9.27
CA LEU A 355 14.78 -20.20 10.26
C LEU A 355 15.52 -21.51 10.58
N ASP A 356 16.73 -21.72 10.04
CA ASP A 356 17.45 -22.99 10.16
C ASP A 356 17.60 -23.48 11.60
N ASN A 357 17.92 -22.60 12.55
CA ASN A 357 18.09 -22.97 13.96
C ASN A 357 16.79 -23.53 14.57
N ILE A 358 15.65 -22.93 14.23
CA ILE A 358 14.33 -23.34 14.67
C ILE A 358 13.93 -24.65 14.00
N LEU A 359 14.10 -24.75 12.69
CA LEU A 359 13.72 -25.94 11.92
C LEU A 359 14.60 -27.16 12.26
N LYS A 360 15.86 -26.93 12.66
CA LYS A 360 16.81 -27.95 13.13
C LYS A 360 16.68 -28.28 14.62
N SER A 361 15.85 -27.56 15.39
CA SER A 361 15.61 -27.93 16.79
C SER A 361 14.84 -29.26 16.89
N ARG A 362 15.29 -30.20 17.74
CA ARG A 362 14.54 -31.43 18.05
C ARG A 362 13.41 -31.19 19.05
N ALA A 363 13.46 -30.08 19.79
CA ALA A 363 12.44 -29.71 20.77
C ALA A 363 11.12 -29.22 20.13
N ILE A 364 11.14 -28.90 18.84
CA ILE A 364 9.96 -28.39 18.12
C ILE A 364 9.37 -29.51 17.27
N THR A 365 8.08 -29.78 17.48
CA THR A 365 7.34 -30.82 16.76
C THR A 365 7.19 -30.51 15.28
N LEU A 366 7.07 -31.56 14.46
CA LEU A 366 6.90 -31.44 13.01
C LEU A 366 5.68 -30.56 12.62
N PRO A 367 4.48 -30.74 13.20
CA PRO A 367 3.32 -29.89 12.86
C PRO A 367 3.55 -28.41 13.16
N THR A 368 4.28 -28.10 14.23
CA THR A 368 4.62 -26.72 14.59
C THR A 368 5.60 -26.11 13.59
N LYS A 369 6.61 -26.86 13.13
CA LYS A 369 7.51 -26.39 12.07
C LYS A 369 6.79 -26.14 10.74
N VAL A 370 5.87 -27.03 10.37
CA VAL A 370 5.04 -26.84 9.16
C VAL A 370 4.22 -25.54 9.29
N ARG A 371 3.63 -25.27 10.45
CA ARG A 371 2.92 -24.01 10.72
C ARG A 371 3.85 -22.80 10.60
N ILE A 372 5.07 -22.86 11.12
CA ILE A 372 6.07 -21.77 11.00
C ILE A 372 6.39 -21.48 9.53
N VAL A 373 6.66 -22.51 8.72
CA VAL A 373 6.94 -22.33 7.28
C VAL A 373 5.74 -21.70 6.57
N LYS A 374 4.52 -22.20 6.83
CA LYS A 374 3.28 -21.64 6.26
C LYS A 374 3.03 -20.19 6.70
N ALA A 375 3.44 -19.79 7.90
CA ALA A 375 3.21 -18.45 8.45
C ALA A 375 4.30 -17.43 8.11
N MET A 376 5.55 -17.87 7.91
CA MET A 376 6.70 -16.97 7.74
C MET A 376 7.38 -17.05 6.37
N VAL A 377 7.31 -18.19 5.68
CA VAL A 377 7.99 -18.39 4.38
C VAL A 377 7.01 -18.25 3.23
N PHE A 378 5.87 -18.93 3.28
CA PHE A 378 4.90 -18.91 2.18
C PHE A 378 4.34 -17.51 1.88
N PRO A 379 4.03 -16.65 2.87
CA PRO A 379 3.57 -15.29 2.60
C PRO A 379 4.62 -14.45 1.84
N VAL A 380 5.92 -14.67 2.08
CA VAL A 380 7.00 -13.98 1.36
C VAL A 380 6.97 -14.33 -0.14
N VAL A 381 6.70 -15.61 -0.45
CA VAL A 381 6.60 -16.12 -1.82
C VAL A 381 5.30 -15.68 -2.47
N MET A 382 4.18 -15.73 -1.75
CA MET A 382 2.84 -15.49 -2.28
C MET A 382 2.48 -14.01 -2.45
N TYR A 383 3.28 -13.08 -1.90
CA TYR A 383 3.00 -11.65 -2.01
C TYR A 383 2.88 -11.21 -3.48
N GLY A 384 1.70 -10.68 -3.84
CA GLY A 384 1.38 -10.19 -5.18
C GLY A 384 1.01 -11.30 -6.18
N SER A 385 0.98 -12.56 -5.75
CA SER A 385 0.71 -13.72 -6.61
C SER A 385 -0.69 -13.75 -7.20
N GLU A 386 -1.63 -13.03 -6.58
CA GLU A 386 -2.99 -12.81 -7.06
C GLU A 386 -3.02 -12.17 -8.44
N SER A 387 -1.98 -11.40 -8.79
CA SER A 387 -1.88 -10.65 -10.05
C SER A 387 -1.08 -11.39 -11.13
N TRP A 388 -0.48 -12.55 -10.83
CA TRP A 388 0.41 -13.22 -11.77
C TRP A 388 -0.34 -14.01 -12.85
N THR A 389 0.23 -13.99 -14.05
CA THR A 389 -0.07 -14.95 -15.11
C THR A 389 0.99 -16.05 -15.08
N ILE A 390 0.60 -17.26 -14.65
CA ILE A 390 1.56 -18.34 -14.33
C ILE A 390 1.66 -19.33 -15.50
N LYS A 391 2.85 -19.45 -16.09
CA LYS A 391 3.15 -20.42 -17.14
C LYS A 391 3.38 -21.83 -16.57
N LYS A 392 3.28 -22.87 -17.40
CA LYS A 392 3.58 -24.26 -17.01
C LYS A 392 4.97 -24.42 -16.38
N ALA A 393 5.99 -23.74 -16.93
CA ALA A 393 7.34 -23.75 -16.38
C ALA A 393 7.43 -23.10 -14.99
N ASP A 394 6.60 -22.08 -14.73
CA ASP A 394 6.56 -21.40 -13.43
C ASP A 394 5.81 -22.23 -12.38
N ARG A 395 4.72 -22.91 -12.76
CA ARG A 395 4.05 -23.91 -11.90
C ARG A 395 5.07 -24.93 -11.39
N ARG A 396 5.86 -25.53 -12.29
CA ARG A 396 6.95 -26.47 -11.91
C ARG A 396 7.98 -25.88 -10.95
N ARG A 397 8.31 -24.59 -11.07
CA ARG A 397 9.28 -23.92 -10.17
C ARG A 397 8.69 -23.71 -8.78
N ILE A 398 7.43 -23.29 -8.70
CA ILE A 398 6.68 -23.17 -7.45
C ILE A 398 6.60 -24.55 -6.78
N ASP A 399 6.33 -25.59 -7.57
CA ASP A 399 6.23 -26.95 -7.07
C ASP A 399 7.55 -27.48 -6.51
N ALA A 400 8.64 -27.27 -7.24
CA ALA A 400 9.98 -27.63 -6.82
C ALA A 400 10.39 -26.87 -5.54
N PHE A 401 10.03 -25.60 -5.41
CA PHE A 401 10.30 -24.81 -4.22
C PHE A 401 9.56 -25.34 -2.99
N GLU A 402 8.28 -25.67 -3.11
CA GLU A 402 7.51 -26.25 -2.02
C GLU A 402 8.14 -27.57 -1.55
N LEU A 403 8.44 -28.47 -2.49
CA LEU A 403 9.08 -29.75 -2.19
C LEU A 403 10.46 -29.56 -1.56
N TRP A 404 11.22 -28.56 -2.01
CA TRP A 404 12.49 -28.18 -1.40
C TRP A 404 12.30 -27.74 0.06
N CYS A 405 11.27 -26.94 0.37
CA CYS A 405 10.96 -26.53 1.75
C CYS A 405 10.67 -27.76 2.63
N TRP A 406 9.82 -28.68 2.15
CA TRP A 406 9.45 -29.89 2.88
C TRP A 406 10.62 -30.85 3.09
N ARG A 407 11.43 -31.09 2.07
CA ARG A 407 12.65 -31.91 2.19
C ARG A 407 13.64 -31.31 3.18
N ARG A 408 13.84 -29.99 3.15
CA ARG A 408 14.71 -29.29 4.10
C ARG A 408 14.20 -29.43 5.54
N LEU A 409 12.89 -29.28 5.74
CA LEU A 409 12.24 -29.39 7.04
C LEU A 409 12.35 -30.82 7.62
N LEU A 410 12.21 -31.84 6.79
CA LEU A 410 12.40 -33.26 7.15
C LEU A 410 13.88 -33.69 7.19
N ARG A 411 14.82 -32.80 6.84
CA ARG A 411 16.26 -33.08 6.76
C ARG A 411 16.60 -34.27 5.86
N VAL A 412 15.83 -34.46 4.80
CA VAL A 412 16.07 -35.55 3.85
C VAL A 412 17.30 -35.20 3.00
N PRO A 413 18.41 -35.96 3.11
CA PRO A 413 19.58 -35.69 2.29
C PRO A 413 19.27 -36.05 0.84
N TRP A 414 19.97 -35.41 -0.10
CA TRP A 414 19.77 -35.64 -1.53
C TRP A 414 20.07 -37.11 -1.93
N THR A 415 20.95 -37.79 -1.19
CA THR A 415 21.33 -39.20 -1.40
C THR A 415 20.24 -40.20 -0.99
N ALA A 416 19.27 -39.81 -0.16
CA ALA A 416 18.26 -40.74 0.36
C ALA A 416 17.25 -41.22 -0.70
N ARG A 417 17.25 -40.66 -1.92
CA ARG A 417 16.35 -41.02 -3.04
C ARG A 417 14.86 -41.16 -2.68
N ARG A 418 14.39 -40.50 -1.61
CA ARG A 418 12.98 -40.51 -1.20
C ARG A 418 12.10 -39.90 -2.29
N SER A 419 10.96 -40.55 -2.60
CA SER A 419 9.98 -40.05 -3.56
C SER A 419 9.26 -38.80 -3.05
N ASN A 420 8.80 -37.94 -3.96
CA ASN A 420 8.02 -36.74 -3.61
C ASN A 420 6.69 -37.10 -2.91
N ALA A 421 6.04 -38.19 -3.34
CA ALA A 421 4.82 -38.70 -2.71
C ALA A 421 5.04 -39.08 -1.23
N SER A 422 6.18 -39.71 -0.91
CA SER A 422 6.54 -40.04 0.47
C SER A 422 6.71 -38.79 1.35
N ILE A 423 7.36 -37.74 0.83
CA ILE A 423 7.52 -36.46 1.53
C ILE A 423 6.17 -35.81 1.82
N LEU A 424 5.28 -35.76 0.81
CA LEU A 424 3.96 -35.15 0.94
C LEU A 424 3.03 -35.95 1.87
N LYS A 425 3.13 -37.28 1.88
CA LYS A 425 2.37 -38.15 2.80
C LYS A 425 2.76 -37.96 4.27
N GLU A 426 4.01 -37.60 4.53
CA GLU A 426 4.53 -37.29 5.87
C GLU A 426 4.14 -35.88 6.33
N ILE A 427 4.29 -34.87 5.47
CA ILE A 427 3.92 -33.47 5.78
C ILE A 427 2.41 -33.26 5.85
N ARG A 428 1.65 -34.00 5.03
CA ARG A 428 0.19 -33.88 4.86
C ARG A 428 -0.29 -32.43 4.67
N PRO A 429 0.21 -31.69 3.66
CA PRO A 429 -0.26 -30.34 3.42
C PRO A 429 -1.72 -30.37 2.94
N GLU A 430 -2.58 -29.53 3.53
CA GLU A 430 -3.98 -29.37 3.12
C GLU A 430 -4.16 -29.03 1.63
N CYS A 431 -3.25 -28.23 1.07
CA CYS A 431 -3.17 -27.93 -0.35
C CYS A 431 -1.75 -27.52 -0.73
N SER A 432 -1.39 -27.67 -2.00
CA SER A 432 -0.10 -27.24 -2.53
C SER A 432 0.06 -25.71 -2.48
N LEU A 433 1.30 -25.23 -2.52
CA LEU A 433 1.60 -23.80 -2.61
C LEU A 433 1.00 -23.18 -3.88
N GLU A 434 1.02 -23.91 -4.99
CA GLU A 434 0.34 -23.50 -6.23
C GLU A 434 -1.18 -23.39 -6.01
N GLY A 435 -1.78 -24.38 -5.34
CA GLY A 435 -3.19 -24.33 -4.95
C GLY A 435 -3.53 -23.13 -4.07
N GLN A 436 -2.65 -22.75 -3.14
CA GLN A 436 -2.82 -21.55 -2.32
C GLN A 436 -2.75 -20.26 -3.14
N ILE A 437 -1.87 -20.19 -4.14
CA ILE A 437 -1.79 -19.05 -5.06
C ILE A 437 -3.07 -18.95 -5.89
N VAL A 438 -3.58 -20.07 -6.42
CA VAL A 438 -4.87 -20.10 -7.13
C VAL A 438 -6.01 -19.69 -6.21
N LYS A 439 -6.02 -20.14 -4.95
CA LYS A 439 -7.00 -19.71 -3.94
C LYS A 439 -7.03 -18.19 -3.82
N LEU A 440 -5.87 -17.56 -3.64
CA LEU A 440 -5.78 -16.11 -3.50
C LEU A 440 -6.27 -15.40 -4.77
N ARG A 441 -5.89 -15.88 -5.96
CA ARG A 441 -6.37 -15.34 -7.24
C ARG A 441 -7.89 -15.38 -7.34
N LEU A 442 -8.53 -16.50 -7.02
CA LEU A 442 -9.99 -16.64 -7.09
C LEU A 442 -10.69 -15.81 -6.01
N GLN A 443 -10.14 -15.75 -4.80
CA GLN A 443 -10.66 -14.86 -3.75
C GLN A 443 -10.60 -13.40 -4.19
N TYR A 444 -9.50 -13.00 -4.84
CA TYR A 444 -9.33 -11.67 -5.39
C TYR A 444 -10.31 -11.40 -6.54
N PHE A 445 -10.45 -12.32 -7.50
CA PHE A 445 -11.44 -12.20 -8.57
C PHE A 445 -12.86 -12.00 -8.03
N GLY A 446 -13.32 -12.85 -7.10
CA GLY A 446 -14.64 -12.71 -6.51
C GLY A 446 -14.80 -11.41 -5.72
N HIS A 447 -13.75 -10.94 -5.04
CA HIS A 447 -13.75 -9.64 -4.36
C HIS A 447 -13.94 -8.48 -5.35
N LEU A 448 -13.20 -8.47 -6.46
CA LEU A 448 -13.33 -7.46 -7.50
C LEU A 448 -14.71 -7.48 -8.12
N MET A 449 -15.20 -8.66 -8.51
CA MET A 449 -16.48 -8.82 -9.19
C MET A 449 -17.67 -8.36 -8.36
N ARG A 450 -17.58 -8.40 -7.02
CA ARG A 450 -18.61 -7.88 -6.09
C ARG A 450 -18.47 -6.39 -5.73
N ARG A 451 -17.37 -5.72 -6.10
CA ARG A 451 -17.32 -4.25 -5.95
C ARG A 451 -18.35 -3.62 -6.89
N GLU A 452 -18.75 -2.39 -6.65
CA GLU A 452 -19.44 -1.60 -7.67
C GLU A 452 -18.48 -1.27 -8.83
N ASP A 453 -18.86 -0.36 -9.73
CA ASP A 453 -17.96 0.10 -10.79
C ASP A 453 -16.65 0.61 -10.21
N SER A 454 -15.54 -0.01 -10.61
CA SER A 454 -14.22 0.30 -10.09
C SER A 454 -13.16 0.25 -11.20
N LEU A 455 -12.11 1.05 -11.03
CA LEU A 455 -10.95 1.05 -11.93
C LEU A 455 -10.41 -0.36 -12.20
N GLU A 456 -10.32 -1.20 -11.16
CA GLU A 456 -9.83 -2.58 -11.31
C GLU A 456 -10.75 -3.42 -12.20
N LYS A 457 -12.08 -3.29 -12.07
CA LYS A 457 -13.03 -3.98 -12.96
C LYS A 457 -12.89 -3.51 -14.40
N THR A 458 -12.80 -2.19 -14.61
CA THR A 458 -12.61 -1.59 -15.94
C THR A 458 -11.31 -2.09 -16.57
N LEU A 459 -10.22 -2.13 -15.81
CA LEU A 459 -8.94 -2.63 -16.28
C LEU A 459 -8.94 -4.15 -16.48
N MET A 460 -9.62 -4.93 -15.66
CA MET A 460 -9.68 -6.37 -15.84
C MET A 460 -10.49 -6.76 -17.08
N LEU A 461 -11.67 -6.17 -17.26
CA LEU A 461 -12.66 -6.57 -18.28
C LEU A 461 -12.62 -5.73 -19.56
N GLY A 462 -12.12 -4.50 -19.48
CA GLY A 462 -12.14 -3.54 -20.58
C GLY A 462 -11.23 -3.92 -21.75
N LYS A 463 -11.39 -3.22 -22.86
CA LYS A 463 -10.54 -3.36 -24.05
C LYS A 463 -9.84 -2.03 -24.33
N MET A 464 -8.63 -2.11 -24.90
CA MET A 464 -8.00 -0.94 -25.51
C MET A 464 -8.53 -0.73 -26.92
N GLU A 465 -8.40 0.48 -27.43
CA GLU A 465 -8.64 0.78 -28.83
C GLU A 465 -7.58 0.12 -29.73
N GLY A 466 -7.96 -0.19 -30.97
CA GLY A 466 -7.09 -0.82 -31.96
C GLY A 466 -7.35 -2.30 -32.19
N THR A 467 -6.47 -2.94 -32.96
CA THR A 467 -6.60 -4.33 -33.37
C THR A 467 -5.67 -5.24 -32.58
N ARG A 468 -6.17 -6.43 -32.22
CA ARG A 468 -5.34 -7.45 -31.60
C ARG A 468 -4.34 -8.02 -32.60
N ARG A 469 -3.19 -8.46 -32.08
CA ARG A 469 -2.18 -9.17 -32.88
C ARG A 469 -2.78 -10.37 -33.61
N ARG A 470 -2.44 -10.58 -34.89
CA ARG A 470 -2.83 -11.82 -35.59
C ARG A 470 -2.10 -13.04 -35.02
N GLY A 471 -2.81 -14.17 -34.89
CA GLY A 471 -2.27 -15.44 -34.40
C GLY A 471 -2.58 -15.74 -32.93
N ARG A 472 -1.85 -16.71 -32.35
CA ARG A 472 -2.08 -17.18 -30.97
C ARG A 472 -1.75 -16.09 -29.96
N GLN A 473 -2.75 -15.66 -29.20
CA GLN A 473 -2.58 -14.71 -28.10
C GLN A 473 -1.81 -15.34 -26.93
N ARG A 474 -1.06 -14.49 -26.20
CA ARG A 474 -0.53 -14.87 -24.89
C ARG A 474 -1.69 -15.00 -23.91
N THR A 475 -1.59 -15.96 -23.00
CA THR A 475 -2.57 -16.16 -21.91
C THR A 475 -2.72 -14.89 -21.10
N ARG A 476 -3.97 -14.49 -20.86
CA ARG A 476 -4.32 -13.38 -19.97
C ARG A 476 -4.46 -13.84 -18.54
N TRP A 477 -4.40 -12.90 -17.61
CA TRP A 477 -4.71 -13.19 -16.22
C TRP A 477 -6.12 -13.80 -16.06
N LEU A 478 -7.12 -13.24 -16.75
CA LEU A 478 -8.51 -13.72 -16.69
C LEU A 478 -8.65 -15.14 -17.24
N ASP A 479 -7.89 -15.50 -18.27
CA ASP A 479 -7.90 -16.85 -18.83
C ASP A 479 -7.46 -17.88 -17.77
N SER A 480 -6.56 -17.49 -16.85
CA SER A 480 -6.14 -18.36 -15.73
C SER A 480 -7.24 -18.57 -14.69
N VAL A 481 -8.17 -17.62 -14.54
CA VAL A 481 -9.36 -17.77 -13.69
C VAL A 481 -10.34 -18.74 -14.34
N LEU A 482 -10.63 -18.54 -15.63
CA LEU A 482 -11.52 -19.40 -16.41
C LEU A 482 -11.01 -20.85 -16.47
N GLU A 483 -9.70 -21.05 -16.70
CA GLU A 483 -9.04 -22.37 -16.69
C GLU A 483 -9.18 -23.04 -15.31
N ALA A 484 -8.99 -22.28 -14.22
CA ALA A 484 -9.01 -22.84 -12.87
C ALA A 484 -10.40 -23.30 -12.43
N THR A 485 -11.47 -22.64 -12.89
CA THR A 485 -12.85 -22.97 -12.52
C THR A 485 -13.57 -23.82 -13.57
N ASN A 486 -13.04 -23.93 -14.78
CA ASN A 486 -13.70 -24.53 -15.93
C ASN A 486 -15.10 -23.93 -16.20
N MET A 487 -15.23 -22.61 -16.04
CA MET A 487 -16.49 -21.87 -16.20
C MET A 487 -16.32 -20.69 -17.15
N SER A 488 -17.37 -20.34 -17.88
CA SER A 488 -17.42 -19.11 -18.67
C SER A 488 -17.51 -17.88 -17.76
N LEU A 489 -17.14 -16.70 -18.29
CA LEU A 489 -17.21 -15.45 -17.55
C LEU A 489 -18.64 -15.13 -17.07
N THR A 490 -19.66 -15.46 -17.85
CA THR A 490 -21.08 -15.25 -17.48
C THR A 490 -21.45 -16.08 -16.26
N LYS A 491 -21.15 -17.38 -16.27
CA LYS A 491 -21.41 -18.27 -15.12
C LYS A 491 -20.62 -17.84 -13.89
N LEU A 492 -19.39 -17.34 -14.08
CA LEU A 492 -18.59 -16.80 -12.98
C LEU A 492 -19.19 -15.54 -12.35
N ARG A 493 -19.83 -14.67 -13.15
CA ARG A 493 -20.54 -13.49 -12.63
C ARG A 493 -21.66 -13.92 -11.68
N GLU A 494 -22.51 -14.84 -12.13
CA GLU A 494 -23.61 -15.39 -11.33
C GLU A 494 -23.10 -16.07 -10.06
N ALA A 495 -22.08 -16.93 -10.18
CA ALA A 495 -21.55 -17.70 -9.06
C ALA A 495 -20.88 -16.83 -7.97
N VAL A 496 -20.42 -15.64 -8.32
CA VAL A 496 -19.73 -14.74 -7.38
C VAL A 496 -20.71 -13.97 -6.48
N GLU A 497 -21.97 -13.79 -6.91
CA GLU A 497 -23.00 -13.09 -6.13
C GLU A 497 -23.28 -13.80 -4.80
N ASP A 498 -23.40 -15.14 -4.84
CA ASP A 498 -23.47 -15.94 -3.62
C ASP A 498 -22.07 -16.14 -3.02
N ARG A 499 -21.80 -15.42 -1.93
CA ARG A 499 -20.52 -15.51 -1.19
C ARG A 499 -20.23 -16.90 -0.65
N SER A 500 -21.26 -17.64 -0.23
CA SER A 500 -21.11 -18.98 0.34
C SER A 500 -20.81 -20.00 -0.76
N ALA A 501 -21.58 -19.97 -1.86
CA ALA A 501 -21.30 -20.79 -3.02
C ALA A 501 -19.92 -20.50 -3.62
N TRP A 502 -19.53 -19.23 -3.73
CA TRP A 502 -18.20 -18.85 -4.21
C TRP A 502 -17.08 -19.41 -3.32
N ARG A 503 -17.24 -19.31 -1.99
CA ARG A 503 -16.26 -19.87 -1.05
C ARG A 503 -16.15 -21.40 -1.19
N ALA A 504 -17.26 -22.09 -1.35
CA ALA A 504 -17.28 -23.54 -1.57
C ALA A 504 -16.59 -23.92 -2.88
N LEU A 505 -16.87 -23.21 -3.98
CA LEU A 505 -16.22 -23.42 -5.27
C LEU A 505 -14.70 -23.22 -5.18
N VAL A 506 -14.27 -22.10 -4.59
CA VAL A 506 -12.83 -21.83 -4.39
C VAL A 506 -12.18 -22.93 -3.56
N HIS A 507 -12.84 -23.39 -2.49
CA HIS A 507 -12.33 -24.50 -1.69
C HIS A 507 -12.20 -25.78 -2.51
N GLY A 508 -13.22 -26.14 -3.29
CA GLY A 508 -13.22 -27.32 -4.17
C GLY A 508 -12.07 -27.31 -5.18
N VAL A 509 -11.87 -26.19 -5.89
CA VAL A 509 -10.76 -26.02 -6.86
C VAL A 509 -9.40 -26.15 -6.21
N THR A 510 -9.26 -25.73 -4.95
CA THR A 510 -7.97 -25.77 -4.25
C THR A 510 -7.66 -27.14 -3.65
N LYS A 511 -8.70 -27.87 -3.22
CA LYS A 511 -8.58 -29.22 -2.65
C LYS A 511 -8.22 -30.25 -3.72
N SER A 512 -8.69 -30.08 -4.96
CA SER A 512 -8.29 -30.96 -6.07
C SER A 512 -6.81 -30.83 -6.46
N ARG A 513 -6.09 -29.81 -5.96
CA ARG A 513 -4.68 -29.54 -6.24
C ARG A 513 -3.73 -30.10 -5.16
N THR A 514 -4.14 -31.15 -4.46
CA THR A 514 -3.26 -31.94 -3.61
C THR A 514 -2.46 -32.89 -4.50
N ARG A 515 -1.15 -32.65 -4.64
CA ARG A 515 -0.21 -33.46 -5.46
C ARG A 515 -0.07 -34.94 -5.04
N LEU A 516 -0.91 -35.42 -4.12
CA LEU A 516 -1.00 -36.83 -3.74
C LEU A 516 -1.86 -37.64 -4.71
N ASN A 517 -2.66 -36.99 -5.55
CA ASN A 517 -3.65 -37.62 -6.43
C ASN A 517 -3.32 -37.53 -7.93
N ASP A 518 -2.11 -37.08 -8.29
CA ASP A 518 -1.60 -37.05 -9.67
C ASP A 518 -0.57 -38.16 -9.91
#